data_AF-A0A5N7DIE9-F1
#
_entry.id   AF-A0A5N7DIE9-F1
#
_cell.length_a   1.000
_cell.length_b   1.000
_cell.length_c   1.000
_cell.angle_alpha   90.00
_cell.angle_beta   90.00
_cell.angle_gamma   90.00
#
_symmetry.space_group_name_H-M   'P 1'
#
loop_
_entity.id
_entity.type
_entity.pdbx_description
1 polymer ?
#
loop_
_entity_poly.entity_id
_entity_poly.type
_entity_poly.pdbx_seq_one_letter_code
_entity_poly.pdbx_strand_id
1 'polypeptide(L)'
;MENSSSTTGNCAHCQSPATKRCSGCSGAPEYDDEIPGPTLYCSSACQTQDWVEHRAKCKQLQARKSLSRAANLLQAILYRIRLRAHGVTSATAHVDGSRVILCPAKEEQEEVYRPLGPLCVDLEGGDQRAFDAIVMVSSCTEAVVYLFVFVRDILSGRITPLVLLDYPRALLTAQAFAPKSRNSQLTFVARKSPSRGPTVFP
;
A
#
# COMPACT_ATOMS: atom_id res chain seq x y z
N MET A 1 -12.91 -23.56 9.95
CA MET A 1 -12.89 -24.09 8.58
C MET A 1 -13.92 -23.29 7.80
N GLU A 2 -13.52 -22.15 7.24
CA GLU A 2 -14.45 -21.21 6.61
C GLU A 2 -14.60 -21.46 5.10
N ASN A 3 -15.84 -21.28 4.68
CA ASN A 3 -16.47 -21.78 3.47
C ASN A 3 -15.86 -21.13 2.22
N SER A 4 -15.18 -21.91 1.38
CA SER A 4 -14.72 -21.45 0.06
C SER A 4 -15.92 -21.33 -0.86
N SER A 5 -16.49 -20.13 -1.00
CA SER A 5 -17.49 -19.84 -2.03
C SER A 5 -16.82 -20.01 -3.40
N SER A 6 -17.01 -21.17 -4.01
CA SER A 6 -16.58 -21.43 -5.37
C SER A 6 -17.39 -20.51 -6.30
N THR A 7 -16.76 -19.47 -6.84
CA THR A 7 -17.40 -18.64 -7.86
C THR A 7 -17.67 -19.51 -9.08
N THR A 8 -18.95 -19.81 -9.26
CA THR A 8 -19.51 -20.46 -10.43
C THR A 8 -19.84 -19.39 -11.48
N GLY A 9 -19.56 -19.69 -12.74
CA GLY A 9 -19.89 -18.82 -13.86
C GLY A 9 -19.72 -19.57 -15.18
N ASN A 10 -19.70 -18.85 -16.30
CA ASN A 10 -19.64 -19.47 -17.61
C ASN A 10 -18.19 -19.57 -18.11
N CYS A 11 -17.87 -20.65 -18.81
CA CYS A 11 -16.61 -20.82 -19.51
C CYS A 11 -16.47 -19.75 -20.58
N ALA A 12 -15.36 -19.00 -20.58
CA ALA A 12 -15.13 -17.93 -21.55
C ALA A 12 -15.10 -18.43 -23.01
N HIS A 13 -14.69 -19.70 -23.23
CA HIS A 13 -14.64 -20.30 -24.56
C HIS A 13 -15.98 -20.90 -25.01
N CYS A 14 -16.55 -21.81 -24.22
CA CYS A 14 -17.69 -22.65 -24.65
C CYS A 14 -19.00 -22.36 -23.90
N GLN A 15 -19.02 -21.37 -23.01
CA GLN A 15 -20.16 -20.94 -22.20
C GLN A 15 -20.76 -21.99 -21.24
N SER A 16 -20.21 -23.20 -21.18
CA SER A 16 -20.62 -24.21 -20.20
C SER A 16 -20.28 -23.79 -18.77
N PRO A 17 -20.97 -24.33 -17.75
CA PRO A 17 -20.65 -24.05 -16.36
C PRO A 17 -19.18 -24.30 -16.03
N ALA A 18 -18.56 -23.33 -15.36
CA ALA A 18 -17.14 -23.27 -15.09
C ALA A 18 -16.87 -22.78 -13.66
N THR A 19 -15.84 -23.36 -13.05
CA THR A 19 -15.36 -23.00 -11.71
C THR A 19 -13.86 -22.72 -11.68
N LYS A 20 -13.12 -23.13 -12.72
CA LYS A 20 -11.67 -22.97 -12.77
C LYS A 20 -11.33 -21.57 -13.26
N ARG A 21 -10.66 -20.79 -12.42
CA ARG A 21 -10.16 -19.45 -12.77
C ARG A 21 -8.81 -19.55 -13.46
N CYS A 22 -8.53 -18.62 -14.37
CA CYS A 22 -7.18 -18.45 -14.91
C CYS A 22 -6.20 -18.04 -13.79
N SER A 23 -5.23 -18.90 -13.46
CA SER A 23 -4.24 -18.63 -12.40
C SER A 23 -3.36 -17.41 -12.68
N GLY A 24 -3.14 -17.09 -13.96
CA GLY A 24 -2.37 -15.93 -14.40
C GLY A 24 -3.02 -14.62 -13.92
N CYS A 25 -4.28 -14.40 -14.29
CA CYS A 25 -4.96 -13.14 -14.01
C CYS A 25 -5.84 -13.14 -12.75
N SER A 26 -6.15 -14.30 -12.16
CA SER A 26 -6.94 -14.38 -10.93
C SER A 26 -6.27 -13.61 -9.78
N GLY A 27 -7.06 -12.83 -9.03
CA GLY A 27 -6.60 -12.02 -7.90
C GLY A 27 -5.85 -10.75 -8.28
N ALA A 28 -6.01 -10.27 -9.52
CA ALA A 28 -5.53 -8.93 -9.87
C ALA A 28 -6.38 -7.86 -9.18
N PRO A 29 -5.75 -6.80 -8.62
CA PRO A 29 -6.47 -5.69 -8.01
C PRO A 29 -7.30 -4.92 -9.05
N GLU A 30 -8.44 -4.43 -8.59
CA GLU A 30 -9.39 -3.66 -9.36
C GLU A 30 -9.07 -2.16 -9.19
N TYR A 31 -8.90 -1.44 -10.30
CA TYR A 31 -8.58 0.00 -10.31
C TYR A 31 -9.58 0.83 -11.13
N ASP A 32 -10.26 0.21 -12.09
CA ASP A 32 -11.21 0.87 -13.00
C ASP A 32 -12.63 0.42 -12.65
N ASP A 33 -13.62 1.31 -12.77
CA ASP A 33 -15.04 1.04 -12.44
C ASP A 33 -15.70 -0.01 -13.35
N GLU A 34 -15.10 -0.27 -14.52
CA GLU A 34 -15.53 -1.34 -15.43
C GLU A 34 -14.82 -2.64 -15.05
N ILE A 35 -15.46 -3.42 -14.18
CA ILE A 35 -14.93 -4.67 -13.63
C ILE A 35 -15.18 -5.81 -14.62
N PRO A 36 -14.14 -6.39 -15.26
CA PRO A 36 -14.31 -7.67 -15.89
C PRO A 36 -14.17 -8.75 -14.81
N GLY A 37 -15.27 -9.44 -14.52
CA GLY A 37 -15.26 -10.60 -13.62
C GLY A 37 -14.18 -11.64 -13.97
N PRO A 38 -13.83 -12.53 -13.03
CA PRO A 38 -12.76 -13.50 -13.23
C PRO A 38 -13.03 -14.36 -14.48
N THR A 39 -12.03 -14.51 -15.34
CA THR A 39 -12.13 -15.41 -16.50
C THR A 39 -12.14 -16.86 -16.03
N LEU A 40 -13.24 -17.56 -16.32
CA LEU A 40 -13.50 -18.94 -15.92
C LEU A 40 -13.41 -19.89 -17.12
N TYR A 41 -12.96 -21.10 -16.87
CA TYR A 41 -12.93 -22.19 -17.84
C TYR A 41 -13.46 -23.49 -17.24
N CYS A 42 -14.14 -24.31 -18.03
CA CYS A 42 -14.54 -25.65 -17.60
C CYS A 42 -13.33 -26.62 -17.63
N SER A 43 -12.36 -26.37 -18.52
CA SER A 43 -11.19 -27.22 -18.74
C SER A 43 -9.96 -26.42 -19.18
N SER A 44 -8.77 -27.01 -19.04
CA SER A 44 -7.52 -26.46 -19.60
C SER A 44 -7.55 -26.43 -21.13
N ALA A 45 -8.26 -27.34 -21.79
CA ALA A 45 -8.43 -27.33 -23.24
C ALA A 45 -9.14 -26.05 -23.72
N CYS A 46 -10.24 -25.67 -23.06
CA CYS A 46 -10.94 -24.42 -23.35
C CYS A 46 -10.08 -23.18 -23.06
N GLN A 47 -9.25 -23.22 -22.00
CA GLN A 47 -8.30 -22.13 -21.74
C GLN A 47 -7.27 -21.99 -22.86
N THR A 48 -6.73 -23.09 -23.37
CA THR A 48 -5.76 -23.07 -24.47
C THR A 48 -6.38 -22.56 -25.76
N GLN A 49 -7.64 -22.92 -26.04
CA GLN A 49 -8.37 -22.44 -27.22
C GLN A 49 -8.67 -20.94 -27.15
N ASP A 50 -9.10 -20.45 -25.98
CA ASP A 50 -9.36 -19.03 -25.72
C ASP A 50 -8.07 -18.18 -25.57
N TRP A 51 -6.90 -18.82 -25.51
CA TRP A 51 -5.64 -18.13 -25.18
C TRP A 51 -5.32 -16.99 -26.14
N VAL A 52 -5.65 -17.13 -27.44
CA VAL A 52 -5.36 -16.10 -28.44
C VAL A 52 -6.05 -14.78 -28.08
N GLU A 53 -7.31 -14.84 -27.67
CA GLU A 53 -8.11 -13.66 -27.28
C GLU A 53 -7.79 -13.22 -25.84
N HIS A 54 -7.63 -14.17 -24.92
CA HIS A 54 -7.39 -13.89 -23.50
C HIS A 54 -6.01 -13.31 -23.21
N ARG A 55 -4.97 -13.66 -23.99
CA ARG A 55 -3.56 -13.40 -23.66
C ARG A 55 -3.24 -11.93 -23.36
N ALA A 56 -3.76 -11.00 -24.16
CA ALA A 56 -3.46 -9.58 -23.99
C ALA A 56 -3.96 -9.06 -22.64
N LYS A 57 -5.24 -9.32 -22.34
CA LYS A 57 -5.88 -8.98 -21.06
C LYS A 57 -5.23 -9.72 -19.89
N CYS A 58 -4.87 -11.00 -20.07
CA CYS A 58 -4.20 -11.80 -19.06
C CYS A 58 -2.87 -11.16 -18.63
N LYS A 59 -2.04 -10.72 -19.59
CA LYS A 59 -0.76 -10.05 -19.31
C LYS A 59 -0.94 -8.73 -18.56
N GLN A 60 -1.94 -7.93 -18.92
CA GLN A 60 -2.24 -6.68 -18.22
C GLN A 60 -2.60 -6.94 -16.74
N LEU A 61 -3.47 -7.92 -16.49
CA LEU A 61 -3.87 -8.30 -15.13
C LEU A 61 -2.70 -8.92 -14.34
N GLN A 62 -1.83 -9.69 -14.99
CA GLN A 62 -0.58 -10.18 -14.38
C GLN A 62 0.35 -9.02 -13.98
N ALA A 63 0.50 -8.00 -14.83
CA ALA A 63 1.27 -6.81 -14.49
C ALA A 63 0.68 -6.09 -13.27
N ARG A 64 -0.65 -5.91 -13.20
CA ARG A 64 -1.34 -5.35 -12.03
C ARG A 64 -1.06 -6.15 -10.74
N LYS A 65 -1.10 -7.49 -10.80
CA LYS A 65 -0.73 -8.34 -9.66
C LYS A 65 0.71 -8.12 -9.23
N SER A 66 1.63 -8.05 -10.18
CA SER A 66 3.05 -7.82 -9.89
C SER A 66 3.26 -6.46 -9.22
N LEU A 67 2.64 -5.41 -9.77
CA LEU A 67 2.70 -4.06 -9.23
C LEU A 67 2.10 -3.96 -7.83
N SER A 68 0.95 -4.60 -7.59
CA SER A 68 0.35 -4.60 -6.24
C SER A 68 1.20 -5.35 -5.22
N ARG A 69 1.80 -6.50 -5.59
CA ARG A 69 2.76 -7.18 -4.69
C ARG A 69 3.97 -6.31 -4.39
N ALA A 70 4.52 -5.64 -5.40
CA ALA A 70 5.62 -4.71 -5.24
C ALA A 70 5.25 -3.54 -4.31
N ALA A 71 4.09 -2.91 -4.55
CA ALA A 71 3.60 -1.80 -3.74
C ALA A 71 3.39 -2.21 -2.28
N ASN A 72 2.78 -3.38 -2.01
CA ASN A 72 2.59 -3.89 -0.66
C ASN A 72 3.93 -4.14 0.07
N LEU A 73 4.91 -4.71 -0.64
CA LEU A 73 6.25 -4.93 -0.08
C LEU A 73 6.94 -3.60 0.25
N LEU A 74 6.90 -2.64 -0.68
CA LEU A 74 7.50 -1.32 -0.51
C LEU A 74 6.83 -0.54 0.63
N GLN A 75 5.51 -0.61 0.75
CA GLN A 75 4.76 -0.02 1.86
C GLN A 75 5.20 -0.64 3.20
N ALA A 76 5.35 -1.96 3.28
CA ALA A 76 5.82 -2.64 4.49
C ALA A 76 7.26 -2.24 4.87
N ILE A 77 8.15 -2.09 3.88
CA ILE A 77 9.52 -1.62 4.09
C ILE A 77 9.51 -0.19 4.63
N LEU A 78 8.75 0.70 3.99
CA LEU A 78 8.67 2.11 4.40
C LEU A 78 8.12 2.23 5.82
N TYR A 79 7.05 1.52 6.14
CA TYR A 79 6.47 1.50 7.48
C TYR A 79 7.50 1.13 8.55
N ARG A 80 8.32 0.10 8.28
CA ARG A 80 9.40 -0.33 9.19
C ARG A 80 10.50 0.72 9.34
N ILE A 81 10.90 1.35 8.24
CA ILE A 81 11.87 2.46 8.27
C ILE A 81 11.32 3.57 9.16
N ARG A 82 10.05 3.95 8.97
CA ARG A 82 9.43 5.08 9.67
C ARG A 82 9.14 4.84 11.13
N LEU A 83 8.97 3.60 11.57
CA LEU A 83 8.95 3.29 13.01
C LEU A 83 10.32 3.56 13.69
N ARG A 84 11.41 3.56 12.94
CA ARG A 84 12.79 3.69 13.47
C ARG A 84 13.46 5.02 13.13
N ALA A 85 13.04 5.66 12.05
CA ALA A 85 13.62 6.88 11.50
C ALA A 85 12.48 7.79 11.04
N HIS A 86 11.98 8.60 11.96
CA HIS A 86 10.86 9.51 11.77
C HIS A 86 11.26 10.95 12.12
N GLY A 87 10.70 11.94 11.41
CA GLY A 87 10.92 13.36 11.70
C GLY A 87 10.22 13.85 12.97
N VAL A 88 9.11 13.20 13.34
CA VAL A 88 8.45 13.33 14.65
C VAL A 88 8.95 12.22 15.56
N THR A 89 9.72 12.56 16.58
CA THR A 89 10.29 11.58 17.52
C THR A 89 9.43 11.38 18.76
N SER A 90 8.73 12.42 19.21
CA SER A 90 7.86 12.40 20.38
C SER A 90 6.68 13.35 20.20
N ALA A 91 5.46 12.82 20.22
CA ALA A 91 4.24 13.62 20.16
C ALA A 91 3.10 12.93 20.92
N THR A 92 2.18 13.72 21.47
CA THR A 92 0.86 13.20 21.84
C THR A 92 -0.06 13.33 20.63
N ALA A 93 -0.97 12.37 20.48
CA ALA A 93 -1.92 12.35 19.39
C ALA A 93 -3.33 12.11 19.92
N HIS A 94 -4.30 12.85 19.37
CA HIS A 94 -5.72 12.61 19.61
C HIS A 94 -6.50 12.66 18.29
N VAL A 95 -7.61 11.94 18.28
CA VAL A 95 -8.51 11.88 17.13
C VAL A 95 -9.69 12.81 17.36
N ASP A 96 -9.85 13.80 16.49
CA ASP A 96 -11.00 14.71 16.46
C ASP A 96 -11.84 14.41 15.21
N GLY A 97 -12.85 13.56 15.37
CA GLY A 97 -13.71 13.10 14.29
C GLY A 97 -12.96 12.35 13.19
N SER A 98 -12.64 13.04 12.10
CA SER A 98 -11.85 12.50 10.97
C SER A 98 -10.42 13.02 10.92
N ARG A 99 -10.00 13.80 11.92
CA ARG A 99 -8.70 14.44 11.98
C ARG A 99 -7.82 13.77 13.02
N VAL A 100 -6.54 13.63 12.69
CA VAL A 100 -5.51 13.27 13.66
C VAL A 100 -4.70 14.52 13.94
N ILE A 101 -4.67 14.93 15.21
CA ILE A 101 -3.96 16.12 15.65
C ILE A 101 -2.71 15.67 16.41
N LEU A 102 -1.56 16.09 15.92
CA LEU A 102 -0.25 15.82 16.53
C LEU A 102 0.21 17.04 17.33
N CYS A 103 0.46 16.82 18.62
CA CYS A 103 1.00 17.81 19.53
C CYS A 103 2.46 17.42 19.87
N PRO A 104 3.47 18.15 19.38
CA PRO A 104 4.87 17.84 19.70
C PRO A 104 5.11 17.96 21.20
N ALA A 105 5.92 17.05 21.77
CA ALA A 105 6.20 17.05 23.22
C ALA A 105 7.04 18.25 23.69
N LYS A 106 7.67 18.99 22.77
CA LYS A 106 8.41 20.24 23.03
C LYS A 106 8.16 21.22 21.90
N GLU A 107 8.04 22.52 22.20
CA GLU A 107 8.10 23.57 21.17
C GLU A 107 9.43 23.42 20.43
N GLU A 108 9.34 23.11 19.14
CA GLU A 108 10.51 22.81 18.33
C GLU A 108 11.19 24.12 17.96
N GLN A 109 12.38 24.37 18.50
CA GLN A 109 13.25 25.39 17.91
C GLN A 109 13.56 24.98 16.47
N GLU A 110 13.51 25.95 15.56
CA GLU A 110 13.68 25.79 14.12
C GLU A 110 15.15 25.43 13.79
N GLU A 111 15.58 24.23 14.16
CA GLU A 111 16.90 23.73 13.82
C GLU A 111 16.93 23.31 12.35
N VAL A 112 17.94 23.79 11.62
CA VAL A 112 18.16 23.52 10.20
C VAL A 112 18.38 22.03 9.91
N TYR A 113 18.72 21.23 10.92
CA TYR A 113 19.00 19.82 10.78
C TYR A 113 18.49 19.01 11.98
N ARG A 114 17.47 18.16 11.75
CA ARG A 114 16.97 17.25 12.78
C ARG A 114 17.37 15.81 12.46
N PRO A 115 18.07 15.11 13.37
CA PRO A 115 18.31 13.68 13.25
C PRO A 115 16.99 12.90 13.27
N LEU A 116 16.84 11.94 12.36
CA LEU A 116 15.71 11.00 12.40
C LEU A 116 15.85 10.08 13.62
N GLY A 117 14.73 9.81 14.29
CA GLY A 117 14.70 8.95 15.47
C GLY A 117 13.51 7.98 15.47
N PRO A 118 13.49 7.03 16.43
CA PRO A 118 12.34 6.15 16.61
C PRO A 118 11.07 6.96 16.90
N LEU A 119 9.95 6.52 16.32
CA LEU A 119 8.65 7.14 16.59
C LEU A 119 8.18 6.74 17.98
N CYS A 120 7.94 7.72 18.85
CA CYS A 120 7.27 7.55 20.13
C CYS A 120 6.03 8.44 20.14
N VAL A 121 4.84 7.82 20.14
CA VAL A 121 3.57 8.56 20.13
C VAL A 121 2.62 7.93 21.11
N ASP A 122 2.10 8.78 22.00
CA ASP A 122 1.01 8.43 22.90
C ASP A 122 -0.30 8.83 22.19
N LEU A 123 -0.99 7.82 21.64
CA LEU A 123 -2.26 7.99 20.94
C LEU A 123 -3.43 7.65 21.87
N GLU A 124 -4.24 8.64 22.21
CA GLU A 124 -5.45 8.43 23.00
C GLU A 124 -6.45 7.54 22.24
N GLY A 125 -6.91 6.47 22.90
CA GLY A 125 -7.92 5.56 22.34
C GLY A 125 -7.38 4.46 21.41
N GLY A 126 -6.08 4.43 21.10
CA GLY A 126 -5.43 3.29 20.41
C GLY A 126 -5.92 3.00 18.99
N ASP A 127 -6.37 4.01 18.24
CA ASP A 127 -6.85 3.82 16.86
C ASP A 127 -5.70 3.46 15.90
N GLN A 128 -5.66 2.21 15.45
CA GLN A 128 -4.64 1.71 14.52
C GLN A 128 -4.57 2.52 13.21
N ARG A 129 -5.71 3.00 12.68
CA ARG A 129 -5.71 3.79 11.44
C ARG A 129 -5.10 5.17 11.68
N ALA A 130 -5.39 5.77 12.81
CA ALA A 130 -4.77 7.03 13.20
C ALA A 130 -3.25 6.84 13.40
N PHE A 131 -2.84 5.76 14.06
CA PHE A 131 -1.44 5.40 14.20
C PHE A 131 -0.73 5.22 12.85
N ASP A 132 -1.33 4.46 11.93
CA ASP A 132 -0.78 4.25 10.58
C ASP A 132 -0.66 5.56 9.79
N ALA A 133 -1.62 6.47 9.94
CA ALA A 133 -1.58 7.81 9.34
C ALA A 133 -0.43 8.65 9.92
N ILE A 134 -0.18 8.56 11.22
CA ILE A 134 0.93 9.24 11.89
C ILE A 134 2.28 8.69 11.40
N VAL A 135 2.42 7.35 11.35
CA VAL A 135 3.64 6.70 10.82
C VAL A 135 3.92 7.14 9.39
N MET A 136 2.88 7.35 8.58
CA MET A 136 3.00 7.66 7.16
C MET A 136 2.88 9.16 6.84
N VAL A 137 2.85 10.04 7.84
CA VAL A 137 2.72 11.49 7.64
C VAL A 137 3.86 12.05 6.78
N SER A 138 3.61 12.81 5.72
CA SER A 138 4.68 13.31 4.82
C SER A 138 5.52 12.22 4.10
N SER A 139 5.02 10.97 3.99
CA SER A 139 5.78 9.86 3.37
C SER A 139 6.02 10.01 1.87
N CYS A 140 5.25 10.83 1.17
CA CYS A 140 5.23 10.84 -0.29
C CYS A 140 6.60 11.19 -0.89
N THR A 141 7.28 12.19 -0.33
CA THR A 141 8.62 12.61 -0.79
C THR A 141 9.69 11.61 -0.36
N GLU A 142 9.61 11.13 0.89
CA GLU A 142 10.55 10.16 1.45
C GLU A 142 10.50 8.81 0.74
N ALA A 143 9.32 8.35 0.35
CA ALA A 143 9.14 7.12 -0.39
C ALA A 143 9.93 7.15 -1.71
N VAL A 144 9.91 8.28 -2.42
CA VAL A 144 10.68 8.45 -3.65
C VAL A 144 12.17 8.39 -3.35
N VAL A 145 12.65 9.09 -2.32
CA VAL A 145 14.08 9.13 -1.98
C VAL A 145 14.59 7.77 -1.50
N TYR A 146 13.91 7.13 -0.55
CA TYR A 146 14.38 5.89 0.06
C TYR A 146 14.17 4.67 -0.82
N LEU A 147 13.11 4.67 -1.64
CA LEU A 147 12.69 3.46 -2.35
C LEU A 147 13.02 3.48 -3.84
N PHE A 148 13.54 4.57 -4.41
CA PHE A 148 13.80 4.66 -5.85
C PHE A 148 14.60 3.47 -6.40
N VAL A 149 15.72 3.11 -5.74
CA VAL A 149 16.57 1.99 -6.17
C VAL A 149 15.81 0.67 -6.09
N PHE A 150 15.07 0.44 -5.00
CA PHE A 150 14.25 -0.76 -4.82
C PHE A 150 13.13 -0.87 -5.86
N VAL A 151 12.43 0.24 -6.12
CA VAL A 151 11.37 0.33 -7.12
C VAL A 151 11.93 0.00 -8.49
N ARG A 152 13.05 0.61 -8.89
CA ARG A 152 13.71 0.33 -10.16
C ARG A 152 14.05 -1.14 -10.31
N ASP A 153 14.66 -1.74 -9.29
CA ASP A 153 15.14 -3.12 -9.37
C ASP A 153 13.97 -4.14 -9.37
N ILE A 154 12.95 -3.91 -8.54
CA ILE A 154 11.71 -4.72 -8.52
C ILE A 154 10.99 -4.65 -9.88
N LEU A 155 10.87 -3.46 -10.46
CA LEU A 155 10.21 -3.28 -11.76
C LEU A 155 11.04 -3.81 -12.94
N SER A 156 12.36 -3.89 -12.81
CA SER A 156 13.25 -4.49 -13.82
C SER A 156 13.22 -6.02 -13.85
N GLY A 157 12.49 -6.66 -12.91
CA GLY A 157 12.42 -8.12 -12.79
C GLY A 157 13.70 -8.76 -12.24
N ARG A 158 14.64 -7.94 -11.74
CA ARG A 158 15.93 -8.39 -11.18
C ARG A 158 15.85 -8.32 -9.66
N ILE A 159 15.20 -9.30 -9.04
CA ILE A 159 15.30 -9.46 -7.59
C ILE A 159 16.56 -10.28 -7.31
N THR A 160 17.70 -9.61 -7.11
CA THR A 160 18.83 -10.21 -6.41
C THR A 160 18.42 -10.50 -4.96
N PRO A 161 18.94 -11.57 -4.33
CA PRO A 161 18.68 -11.82 -2.92
C PRO A 161 19.09 -10.56 -2.13
N LEU A 162 18.13 -10.05 -1.36
CA LEU A 162 18.29 -8.94 -0.42
C LEU A 162 19.31 -9.36 0.65
N VAL A 163 20.59 -9.22 0.33
CA VAL A 163 21.62 -9.04 1.34
C VAL A 163 21.32 -7.67 1.93
N LEU A 164 21.04 -7.61 3.23
CA LEU A 164 21.06 -6.36 3.99
C LEU A 164 22.41 -5.70 3.66
N LEU A 165 22.42 -4.75 2.73
CA LEU A 165 23.57 -3.88 2.59
C LEU A 165 23.58 -3.12 3.91
N ASP A 166 24.55 -3.47 4.76
CA ASP A 166 24.99 -2.63 5.87
C ASP A 166 25.43 -1.30 5.25
N TYR A 167 24.44 -0.44 5.00
CA TYR A 167 24.69 0.93 4.59
C TYR A 167 25.43 1.57 5.76
N PRO A 168 26.66 2.08 5.56
CA PRO A 168 27.35 2.78 6.62
C PRO A 168 26.43 3.92 7.07
N ARG A 169 26.26 3.99 8.40
CA ARG A 169 25.43 4.94 9.17
C ARG A 169 25.65 6.43 8.82
N ALA A 170 26.56 6.72 7.89
CA ALA A 170 27.01 8.04 7.47
C ALA A 170 26.27 8.64 6.25
N LEU A 171 25.36 7.91 5.58
CA LEU A 171 24.73 8.39 4.32
C LEU A 171 23.22 8.62 4.37
N LEU A 172 22.56 8.44 5.51
CA LEU A 172 21.17 8.88 5.72
C LEU A 172 21.11 10.35 6.16
N THR A 173 21.82 11.23 5.45
CA THR A 173 21.52 12.66 5.45
C THR A 173 20.43 12.92 4.42
N ALA A 174 19.20 12.46 4.71
CA ALA A 174 18.03 12.84 3.95
C ALA A 174 17.75 14.33 4.26
N GLN A 175 18.12 15.21 3.32
CA GLN A 175 17.72 16.60 3.36
C GLN A 175 16.19 16.67 3.15
N ALA A 176 15.45 16.69 4.26
CA ALA A 176 14.07 17.11 4.23
C ALA A 176 14.04 18.60 3.89
N PHE A 177 13.57 18.95 2.69
CA PHE A 177 13.22 20.33 2.38
C PHE A 177 12.05 20.73 3.30
N ALA A 178 12.34 21.54 4.32
CA ALA A 178 11.33 22.11 5.19
C ALA A 178 10.41 23.04 4.38
N PRO A 179 9.08 22.82 4.36
CA PRO A 179 8.16 23.84 3.90
C PRO A 179 8.25 25.05 4.84
N LYS A 180 8.44 26.25 4.28
CA LYS A 180 8.51 27.52 5.01
C LYS A 180 7.25 27.73 5.87
N SER A 181 7.51 27.83 7.17
CA SER A 181 6.77 28.49 8.26
C SER A 181 5.23 28.60 8.19
N ARG A 182 4.60 28.05 9.23
CA ARG A 182 3.64 28.75 10.11
C ARG A 182 3.50 27.91 11.37
N ASN A 183 3.63 28.53 12.55
CA ASN A 183 3.14 27.99 13.82
C ASN A 183 1.73 27.45 13.59
N SER A 184 1.56 26.13 13.53
CA SER A 184 0.27 25.52 13.20
C SER A 184 0.31 24.06 13.60
N GLN A 185 -0.63 23.66 14.45
CA GLN A 185 -0.99 22.26 14.67
C GLN A 185 -1.03 21.54 13.32
N LEU A 186 -0.21 20.50 13.15
CA LEU A 186 -0.24 19.66 11.96
C LEU A 186 -1.52 18.83 12.00
N THR A 187 -2.53 19.33 11.31
CA THR A 187 -3.86 18.74 11.24
C THR A 187 -3.99 17.96 9.95
N PHE A 188 -4.16 16.64 10.03
CA PHE A 188 -4.39 15.80 8.85
C PHE A 188 -5.81 15.24 8.89
N VAL A 189 -6.49 15.21 7.74
CA VAL A 189 -7.82 14.59 7.60
C VAL A 189 -7.62 13.15 7.12
N ALA A 190 -7.86 12.19 7.99
CA ALA A 190 -8.07 10.80 7.59
C ALA A 190 -9.42 10.72 6.86
N ARG A 191 -9.42 10.72 5.52
CA ARG A 191 -10.65 10.54 4.76
C ARG A 191 -11.23 9.16 5.07
N LYS A 192 -12.41 9.15 5.69
CA LYS A 192 -13.23 7.96 5.88
C LYS A 192 -13.74 7.52 4.50
N SER A 193 -13.22 6.42 3.96
CA SER A 193 -13.89 5.74 2.85
C SER A 193 -15.31 5.37 3.31
N PRO A 194 -16.36 5.62 2.51
CA PRO A 194 -17.72 5.34 2.92
C PRO A 194 -17.87 3.85 3.24
N SER A 195 -18.21 3.56 4.49
CA SER A 195 -18.67 2.24 4.92
C SER A 195 -19.96 1.95 4.17
N ARG A 196 -19.96 0.96 3.27
CA ARG A 196 -21.20 0.37 2.78
C ARG A 196 -21.92 -0.22 4.00
N GLY A 197 -23.08 0.33 4.32
CA GLY A 197 -23.96 -0.17 5.37
C GLY A 197 -24.49 -1.57 5.04
N PRO A 198 -25.09 -2.27 6.00
CA PRO A 198 -25.65 -3.59 5.78
C PRO A 198 -26.85 -3.48 4.83
N THR A 199 -26.73 -4.08 3.64
CA THR A 199 -27.86 -4.36 2.76
C THR A 199 -28.78 -5.35 3.46
N VAL A 200 -29.91 -4.87 3.98
CA VAL A 200 -31.07 -5.68 4.31
C VAL A 200 -31.77 -5.98 2.99
N PHE A 201 -31.87 -7.26 2.61
CA PHE A 201 -32.69 -7.71 1.49
C PHE A 201 -34.05 -8.19 2.02
N PRO A 202 -35.15 -7.95 1.30
CA PRO A 202 -36.49 -8.46 1.63
C PRO A 202 -36.59 -9.98 1.48
#